data_AF-A0A4R2LEV4-F1
#
_entry.id   AF-A0A4R2LEV4-F1
#
_cell.length_a   1.000
_cell.length_b   1.000
_cell.length_c   1.000
_cell.angle_alpha   90.00
_cell.angle_beta   90.00
_cell.angle_gamma   90.00
#
_symmetry.space_group_name_H-M   'P 1'
#
loop_
_entity.id
_entity.type
_entity.pdbx_description
1 polymer ?
#
loop_
_entity_poly.entity_id
_entity_poly.type
_entity_poly.pdbx_seq_one_letter_code
_entity_poly.pdbx_strand_id
1 'polypeptide(L)'
;MKHKKAWIISLILMSFAVLMLTGCTGKDSKISKAVKAYETVSEQTVQIEKNYLSEDGYIKSDDVDGVLSEVYTCAQTLYENGIITDYAYETGDTCVYMKIDNWLGFVYMPPLKDSLSGDSDVKIEIYTVQPYSTEFAAYRLFLGSTAFFNKTPVMIAKLLQKTFSEECDYKNNYNDNEISVEMLLDFPKRSVVMWEGHGGYNERVGSILGLGNQKLDEQTLDVYDIFVGQDALLIAQDGQYCVTSAFFEKVVPENAYEGCLFYLNSCSSFADERLAQSIWDKGARCVVGNTMETWIPYSTTMMYRFFEGFTKQNDSGSFYTVSEALNYAKEKEGKIDPLYGSSVEAAYRDDFTFLDMLSEMPNETDNASALSNEQLKRVCEQLGVPDELNVEISQDPPVYWEAGECWTIYVTVYHAGAMVAAANVDLDTAEPVKDIWQYTPAESISGTAVGIGETWIQEDVNDPLMFEFQQDGTVFYMPTVSREAEYTTKYNIENDILTIQLVEIGATGVVPVSYKLSYDNSDGNYRVRLELIKPEKDVDVSRLYGWESVIPGWYSRTGKGILSNSEE
;
A
#
# COMPACT_ATOMS: atom_id res chain seq x y z
N MET A 1 -16.51 10.92 -38.05
CA MET A 1 -16.67 9.53 -37.56
C MET A 1 -16.62 9.55 -36.05
N LYS A 2 -17.76 9.90 -35.47
CA LYS A 2 -18.06 9.88 -34.03
C LYS A 2 -18.90 8.61 -33.79
N HIS A 3 -18.85 8.03 -32.59
CA HIS A 3 -19.43 6.72 -32.20
C HIS A 3 -18.51 5.50 -32.38
N LYS A 4 -17.50 5.33 -31.51
CA LYS A 4 -16.95 3.98 -31.18
C LYS A 4 -16.44 3.80 -29.73
N LYS A 5 -16.33 4.84 -28.90
CA LYS A 5 -15.85 4.70 -27.50
C LYS A 5 -16.95 4.56 -26.42
N ALA A 6 -18.23 4.51 -26.80
CA ALA A 6 -19.35 4.53 -25.85
C ALA A 6 -19.77 3.17 -25.26
N TRP A 7 -19.11 2.06 -25.60
CA TRP A 7 -19.55 0.72 -25.17
C TRP A 7 -18.65 0.03 -24.12
N ILE A 8 -17.40 0.48 -23.96
CA ILE A 8 -16.49 -0.09 -22.94
C ILE A 8 -16.68 0.63 -21.59
N ILE A 9 -17.10 1.90 -21.62
CA ILE A 9 -17.33 2.74 -20.44
C ILE A 9 -18.53 2.24 -19.60
N SER A 10 -19.53 1.57 -20.21
CA SER A 10 -20.69 1.05 -19.47
C SER A 10 -20.44 -0.24 -18.68
N LEU A 11 -19.34 -0.96 -18.91
CA LEU A 11 -19.04 -2.19 -18.17
C LEU A 11 -18.20 -1.93 -16.90
N ILE A 12 -17.34 -0.91 -16.93
CA ILE A 12 -16.55 -0.44 -15.77
C ILE A 12 -17.43 0.34 -14.78
N LEU A 13 -18.42 1.10 -15.28
CA LEU A 13 -19.39 1.83 -14.45
C LEU A 13 -20.37 0.93 -13.67
N MET A 14 -20.56 -0.32 -14.08
CA MET A 14 -21.36 -1.29 -13.32
C MET A 14 -20.52 -2.04 -12.27
N SER A 15 -19.20 -1.94 -12.30
CA SER A 15 -18.29 -2.56 -11.33
C SER A 15 -18.06 -1.66 -10.12
N PHE A 16 -17.95 -0.34 -10.33
CA PHE A 16 -17.69 0.62 -9.26
C PHE A 16 -18.94 0.98 -8.43
N ALA A 17 -20.13 1.05 -9.04
CA ALA A 17 -21.37 1.32 -8.31
C ALA A 17 -21.84 0.13 -7.42
N VAL A 18 -21.31 -1.08 -7.62
CA VAL A 18 -21.65 -2.25 -6.81
C VAL A 18 -20.67 -2.44 -5.64
N LEU A 19 -19.52 -1.76 -5.66
CA LEU A 19 -18.53 -1.78 -4.57
C LEU A 19 -18.95 -0.95 -3.35
N MET A 20 -19.89 0.01 -3.48
CA MET A 20 -20.29 0.90 -2.36
C MET A 20 -21.72 0.66 -1.84
N LEU A 21 -22.51 -0.26 -2.39
CA LEU A 21 -23.86 -0.58 -1.89
C LEU A 21 -23.94 -1.80 -0.95
N THR A 22 -22.81 -2.28 -0.42
CA THR A 22 -22.80 -3.38 0.58
C THR A 22 -21.97 -3.05 1.82
N GLY A 23 -22.08 -1.82 2.31
CA GLY A 23 -21.78 -1.50 3.71
C GLY A 23 -22.88 -1.99 4.66
N CYS A 24 -23.19 -3.30 4.63
CA CYS A 24 -24.00 -3.99 5.64
C CYS A 24 -23.83 -5.51 5.47
N THR A 25 -23.35 -6.15 6.55
CA THR A 25 -23.29 -7.60 6.84
C THR A 25 -22.10 -8.41 6.30
N GLY A 26 -21.45 -9.13 7.22
CA GLY A 26 -20.33 -10.02 6.96
C GLY A 26 -20.68 -11.15 5.98
N LYS A 27 -20.03 -11.10 4.82
CA LYS A 27 -19.64 -12.18 3.92
C LYS A 27 -18.89 -11.51 2.77
N ASP A 28 -17.68 -11.95 2.45
CA ASP A 28 -16.97 -11.53 1.23
C ASP A 28 -17.94 -11.50 0.05
N SER A 29 -18.16 -10.31 -0.53
CA SER A 29 -19.07 -10.16 -1.66
C SER A 29 -18.53 -10.95 -2.87
N LYS A 30 -19.45 -11.47 -3.70
CA LYS A 30 -19.13 -12.20 -4.94
C LYS A 30 -18.08 -11.47 -5.80
N ILE A 31 -18.14 -10.15 -5.82
CA ILE A 31 -17.24 -9.28 -6.60
C ILE A 31 -15.86 -9.16 -5.95
N SER A 32 -15.77 -8.97 -4.63
CA SER A 32 -14.49 -8.88 -3.92
C SER A 32 -13.64 -10.15 -4.10
N LYS A 33 -14.29 -11.33 -4.02
CA LYS A 33 -13.61 -12.61 -4.31
C LYS A 33 -13.12 -12.70 -5.76
N ALA A 34 -13.92 -12.22 -6.70
CA ALA A 34 -13.56 -12.25 -8.12
C ALA A 34 -12.39 -11.29 -8.43
N VAL A 35 -12.29 -10.15 -7.76
CA VAL A 35 -11.17 -9.19 -7.91
C VAL A 35 -9.87 -9.79 -7.39
N LYS A 36 -9.86 -10.36 -6.18
CA LYS A 36 -8.66 -11.03 -5.64
C LYS A 36 -8.19 -12.19 -6.52
N ALA A 37 -9.12 -12.97 -7.04
CA ALA A 37 -8.82 -14.04 -7.99
C ALA A 37 -8.28 -13.49 -9.32
N TYR A 38 -8.82 -12.36 -9.81
CA TYR A 38 -8.31 -11.67 -10.99
C TYR A 38 -6.88 -11.18 -10.80
N GLU A 39 -6.56 -10.53 -9.68
CA GLU A 39 -5.21 -10.04 -9.37
C GLU A 39 -4.21 -11.21 -9.37
N THR A 40 -4.59 -12.32 -8.72
CA THR A 40 -3.78 -13.55 -8.69
C THR A 40 -3.56 -14.12 -10.09
N VAL A 41 -4.61 -14.20 -10.92
CA VAL A 41 -4.52 -14.70 -12.30
C VAL A 41 -3.63 -13.79 -13.13
N SER A 42 -3.83 -12.47 -13.04
CA SER A 42 -3.07 -11.46 -13.78
C SER A 42 -1.59 -11.53 -13.46
N GLU A 43 -1.23 -11.52 -12.17
CA GLU A 43 0.16 -11.58 -11.71
C GLU A 43 0.87 -12.85 -12.22
N GLN A 44 0.23 -14.01 -12.13
CA GLN A 44 0.82 -15.26 -12.62
C GLN A 44 1.03 -15.26 -14.14
N THR A 45 0.09 -14.70 -14.91
CA THR A 45 0.27 -14.58 -16.37
C THR A 45 1.38 -13.61 -16.77
N VAL A 46 1.55 -12.49 -16.04
CA VAL A 46 2.65 -11.54 -16.26
C VAL A 46 4.00 -12.19 -15.93
N GLN A 47 4.07 -12.99 -14.87
CA GLN A 47 5.31 -13.66 -14.50
C GLN A 47 5.76 -14.70 -15.53
N ILE A 48 4.81 -15.40 -16.16
CA ILE A 48 5.09 -16.30 -17.28
C ILE A 48 5.55 -15.48 -18.50
N GLU A 49 4.83 -14.41 -18.85
CA GLU A 49 5.14 -13.56 -19.99
C GLU A 49 6.58 -13.02 -19.97
N LYS A 50 7.07 -12.58 -18.80
CA LYS A 50 8.44 -12.07 -18.63
C LYS A 50 9.53 -13.01 -19.14
N ASN A 51 9.30 -14.33 -19.09
CA ASN A 51 10.28 -15.32 -19.57
C ASN A 51 10.41 -15.34 -21.10
N TYR A 52 9.46 -14.73 -21.81
CA TYR A 52 9.33 -14.75 -23.27
C TYR A 52 9.52 -13.38 -23.95
N LEU A 53 9.57 -12.29 -23.17
CA LEU A 53 9.77 -10.95 -23.71
C LEU A 53 11.19 -10.77 -24.25
N SER A 54 11.32 -10.22 -25.46
CA SER A 54 12.58 -9.67 -25.96
C SER A 54 12.88 -8.30 -25.32
N GLU A 55 14.10 -7.79 -25.56
CA GLU A 55 14.56 -6.48 -25.06
C GLU A 55 13.66 -5.30 -25.44
N ASP A 56 12.86 -5.44 -26.50
CA ASP A 56 11.86 -4.45 -26.96
C ASP A 56 10.45 -4.69 -26.39
N GLY A 57 10.26 -5.63 -25.46
CA GLY A 57 9.00 -5.81 -24.74
C GLY A 57 7.92 -6.59 -25.51
N TYR A 58 8.30 -7.37 -26.53
CA TYR A 58 7.38 -8.21 -27.31
C TYR A 58 7.77 -9.69 -27.25
N ILE A 59 6.82 -10.57 -27.52
CA ILE A 59 7.05 -12.00 -27.70
C ILE A 59 7.26 -12.30 -29.18
N LYS A 60 8.32 -13.07 -29.50
CA LYS A 60 8.60 -13.51 -30.87
C LYS A 60 7.55 -14.51 -31.33
N SER A 61 7.21 -14.49 -32.62
CA SER A 61 6.20 -15.39 -33.20
C SER A 61 6.48 -16.87 -32.94
N ASP A 62 7.75 -17.28 -32.87
CA ASP A 62 8.13 -18.68 -32.65
C ASP A 62 7.91 -19.13 -31.18
N ASP A 63 7.78 -18.17 -30.26
CA ASP A 63 7.63 -18.39 -28.82
C ASP A 63 6.16 -18.32 -28.34
N VAL A 64 5.25 -17.91 -29.22
CA VAL A 64 3.81 -17.74 -28.91
C VAL A 64 3.15 -19.03 -28.44
N ASP A 65 3.41 -20.14 -29.14
CA ASP A 65 2.87 -21.44 -28.74
C ASP A 65 3.41 -21.86 -27.36
N GLY A 66 4.64 -21.47 -27.03
CA GLY A 66 5.28 -21.74 -25.75
C GLY A 66 4.60 -20.99 -24.61
N VAL A 67 4.48 -19.66 -24.72
CA VAL A 67 3.86 -18.83 -23.68
C VAL A 67 2.38 -19.19 -23.48
N LEU A 68 1.62 -19.45 -24.55
CA LEU A 68 0.21 -19.85 -24.43
C LEU A 68 0.06 -21.21 -23.75
N SER A 69 0.97 -22.15 -24.02
CA SER A 69 0.98 -23.46 -23.36
C SER A 69 1.31 -23.37 -21.87
N GLU A 70 2.24 -22.49 -21.49
CA GLU A 70 2.61 -22.28 -20.09
C GLU A 70 1.50 -21.54 -19.33
N VAL A 71 0.90 -20.50 -19.92
CA VAL A 71 -0.28 -19.83 -19.35
C VAL A 71 -1.47 -20.78 -19.25
N TYR A 72 -1.66 -21.69 -20.19
CA TYR A 72 -2.70 -22.72 -20.09
C TYR A 72 -2.44 -23.71 -18.94
N THR A 73 -1.18 -24.10 -18.71
CA THR A 73 -0.79 -24.95 -17.57
C THR A 73 -1.00 -24.22 -16.24
N CYS A 74 -0.74 -22.92 -16.21
CA CYS A 74 -1.10 -22.04 -15.09
C CYS A 74 -2.61 -22.01 -14.87
N ALA A 75 -3.42 -21.84 -15.93
CA ALA A 75 -4.88 -21.90 -15.83
C ALA A 75 -5.39 -23.24 -15.26
N GLN A 76 -4.78 -24.37 -15.63
CA GLN A 76 -5.08 -25.68 -15.02
C GLN A 76 -4.83 -25.68 -13.51
N THR A 77 -3.69 -25.15 -13.07
CA THR A 77 -3.33 -25.04 -11.65
C THR A 77 -4.29 -24.13 -10.90
N LEU A 78 -4.65 -22.99 -11.49
CA LEU A 78 -5.61 -22.04 -10.93
C LEU A 78 -7.02 -22.64 -10.81
N TYR A 79 -7.40 -23.53 -11.74
CA TYR A 79 -8.67 -24.25 -11.69
C TYR A 79 -8.67 -25.32 -10.58
N GLU A 80 -7.60 -26.09 -10.46
CA GLU A 80 -7.43 -27.09 -9.38
C GLU A 80 -7.46 -26.45 -7.99
N ASN A 81 -6.90 -25.23 -7.86
CA ASN A 81 -6.91 -24.46 -6.63
C ASN A 81 -8.22 -23.68 -6.38
N GLY A 82 -9.21 -23.80 -7.28
CA GLY A 82 -10.52 -23.14 -7.14
C GLY A 82 -10.49 -21.61 -7.32
N ILE A 83 -9.41 -21.05 -7.86
CA ILE A 83 -9.26 -19.61 -8.14
C ILE A 83 -10.06 -19.23 -9.39
N ILE A 84 -10.01 -20.09 -10.42
CA ILE A 84 -10.85 -19.98 -11.62
C ILE A 84 -11.84 -21.14 -11.69
N THR A 85 -12.89 -20.94 -12.48
CA THR A 85 -14.04 -21.84 -12.64
C THR A 85 -14.15 -22.45 -14.03
N ASP A 86 -13.42 -21.91 -15.01
CA ASP A 86 -13.39 -22.40 -16.38
C ASP A 86 -12.11 -21.91 -17.04
N TYR A 87 -11.64 -22.64 -18.04
CA TYR A 87 -10.49 -22.25 -18.85
C TYR A 87 -10.53 -22.98 -20.19
N ALA A 88 -10.03 -22.34 -21.24
CA ALA A 88 -10.01 -22.90 -22.58
C ALA A 88 -8.79 -22.41 -23.35
N TYR A 89 -8.17 -23.37 -24.06
CA TYR A 89 -7.12 -23.17 -25.03
C TYR A 89 -7.04 -24.42 -25.90
N GLU A 90 -7.08 -24.24 -27.21
CA GLU A 90 -6.81 -25.29 -28.19
C GLU A 90 -5.60 -24.90 -29.06
N THR A 91 -4.90 -25.90 -29.59
CA THR A 91 -3.80 -25.67 -30.53
C THR A 91 -4.29 -24.88 -31.74
N GLY A 92 -3.73 -23.68 -31.95
CA GLY A 92 -4.14 -22.74 -32.99
C GLY A 92 -4.91 -21.52 -32.46
N ASP A 93 -5.31 -21.52 -31.19
CA ASP A 93 -5.82 -20.32 -30.52
C ASP A 93 -4.70 -19.28 -30.34
N THR A 94 -5.08 -18.01 -30.33
CA THR A 94 -4.15 -16.86 -30.19
C THR A 94 -4.16 -16.26 -28.77
N CYS A 95 -4.95 -16.84 -27.87
CA CYS A 95 -5.12 -16.40 -26.50
C CYS A 95 -5.51 -17.57 -25.60
N VAL A 96 -5.32 -17.41 -24.28
CA VAL A 96 -5.85 -18.34 -23.28
C VAL A 96 -7.04 -17.69 -22.59
N TYR A 97 -8.17 -18.39 -22.58
CA TYR A 97 -9.38 -17.96 -21.90
C TYR A 97 -9.44 -18.55 -20.49
N MET A 98 -9.89 -17.75 -19.53
CA MET A 98 -10.21 -18.17 -18.16
C MET A 98 -11.52 -17.53 -17.71
N LYS A 99 -12.22 -18.16 -16.78
CA LYS A 99 -13.43 -17.61 -16.15
C LYS A 99 -13.31 -17.68 -14.63
N ILE A 100 -13.48 -16.56 -13.96
CA ILE A 100 -13.51 -16.45 -12.51
C ILE A 100 -14.97 -16.48 -12.04
N ASP A 101 -15.23 -17.28 -11.01
CA ASP A 101 -16.52 -17.37 -10.31
C ASP A 101 -17.76 -17.58 -11.21
N ASN A 102 -17.59 -18.26 -12.35
CA ASN A 102 -18.61 -18.55 -13.36
C ASN A 102 -19.22 -17.32 -14.07
N TRP A 103 -18.63 -16.12 -13.97
CA TRP A 103 -19.19 -14.93 -14.64
C TRP A 103 -18.14 -13.96 -15.20
N LEU A 104 -16.96 -13.86 -14.60
CA LEU A 104 -15.95 -12.90 -15.01
C LEU A 104 -14.97 -13.57 -15.99
N GLY A 105 -15.02 -13.18 -17.27
CA GLY A 105 -14.07 -13.67 -18.27
C GLY A 105 -12.74 -12.92 -18.20
N PHE A 106 -11.64 -13.68 -18.30
CA PHE A 106 -10.28 -13.20 -18.41
C PHE A 106 -9.66 -13.78 -19.68
N VAL A 107 -8.88 -12.98 -20.41
CA VAL A 107 -8.20 -13.42 -21.63
C VAL A 107 -6.75 -12.96 -21.57
N TYR A 108 -5.81 -13.90 -21.64
CA TYR A 108 -4.41 -13.60 -21.84
C TYR A 108 -4.10 -13.47 -23.35
N MET A 109 -3.57 -12.33 -23.77
CA MET A 109 -3.16 -12.06 -25.15
C MET A 109 -1.69 -11.63 -25.16
N PRO A 110 -0.78 -12.38 -25.82
CA PRO A 110 0.64 -12.03 -25.84
C PRO A 110 0.90 -10.74 -26.64
N PRO A 111 1.83 -9.87 -26.21
CA PRO A 111 2.23 -8.68 -26.96
C PRO A 111 3.13 -9.08 -28.14
N LEU A 112 2.61 -9.03 -29.36
CA LEU A 112 3.34 -9.40 -30.58
C LEU A 112 3.79 -8.15 -31.36
N LYS A 113 5.06 -8.16 -31.77
CA LYS A 113 5.64 -7.10 -32.60
C LYS A 113 4.96 -7.02 -33.97
N ASP A 114 4.71 -5.81 -34.46
CA ASP A 114 4.08 -5.51 -35.76
C ASP A 114 2.66 -6.11 -35.96
N SER A 115 2.00 -6.46 -34.87
CA SER A 115 0.67 -7.05 -34.82
C SER A 115 -0.33 -6.06 -34.18
N LEU A 116 -1.65 -6.27 -34.39
CA LEU A 116 -2.69 -5.45 -33.74
C LEU A 116 -2.88 -5.78 -32.24
N SER A 117 -2.09 -6.71 -31.70
CA SER A 117 -1.85 -6.80 -30.26
C SER A 117 -1.22 -5.49 -29.79
N GLY A 118 -1.75 -4.89 -28.72
CA GLY A 118 -1.41 -3.54 -28.26
C GLY A 118 0.09 -3.23 -28.35
N ASP A 119 0.37 -2.11 -29.01
CA ASP A 119 1.70 -1.54 -29.15
C ASP A 119 2.23 -1.11 -27.77
N SER A 120 3.42 -1.57 -27.38
CA SER A 120 4.16 -1.13 -26.20
C SER A 120 5.38 -0.29 -26.59
N ASP A 121 5.19 0.71 -27.47
CA ASP A 121 6.05 1.90 -27.48
C ASP A 121 5.87 2.62 -26.12
N VAL A 122 6.59 2.15 -25.08
CA VAL A 122 6.52 2.73 -23.73
C VAL A 122 7.10 4.14 -23.79
N LYS A 123 6.23 5.14 -23.71
CA LYS A 123 6.59 6.56 -23.64
C LYS A 123 6.18 7.14 -22.29
N ILE A 124 6.89 8.17 -21.86
CA ILE A 124 6.48 8.99 -20.72
C ILE A 124 5.19 9.73 -21.10
N GLU A 125 4.10 9.44 -20.42
CA GLU A 125 2.84 10.13 -20.65
C GLU A 125 2.75 11.38 -19.76
N ILE A 126 2.46 12.54 -20.38
CA ILE A 126 2.36 13.81 -19.67
C ILE A 126 0.89 14.17 -19.47
N TYR A 127 0.52 14.40 -18.21
CA TYR A 127 -0.80 14.81 -17.76
C TYR A 127 -0.76 16.16 -17.08
N THR A 128 -1.62 17.06 -17.53
CA THR A 128 -1.86 18.34 -16.87
C THR A 128 -3.22 18.30 -16.18
N VAL A 129 -3.23 18.55 -14.87
CA VAL A 129 -4.38 18.38 -13.99
C VAL A 129 -4.66 19.72 -13.31
N GLN A 130 -5.66 20.44 -13.80
CA GLN A 130 -5.93 21.82 -13.43
C GLN A 130 -7.36 21.98 -12.88
N PRO A 131 -7.64 21.64 -11.60
CA PRO A 131 -9.00 21.65 -11.03
C PRO A 131 -9.65 23.05 -10.98
N TYR A 132 -8.84 24.10 -11.14
CA TYR A 132 -9.29 25.50 -11.16
C TYR A 132 -8.80 26.23 -12.41
N SER A 133 -8.68 25.53 -13.54
CA SER A 133 -8.16 26.05 -14.81
C SER A 133 -8.82 27.37 -15.22
N THR A 134 -10.15 27.47 -15.11
CA THR A 134 -10.90 28.69 -15.45
C THR A 134 -10.58 29.86 -14.52
N GLU A 135 -10.44 29.62 -13.22
CA GLU A 135 -10.08 30.63 -12.22
C GLU A 135 -8.65 31.15 -12.46
N PHE A 136 -7.70 30.23 -12.62
CA PHE A 136 -6.29 30.57 -12.89
C PHE A 136 -6.13 31.31 -14.22
N ALA A 137 -6.93 31.00 -15.24
CA ALA A 137 -6.98 31.77 -16.48
C ALA A 137 -7.46 33.21 -16.27
N ALA A 138 -8.50 33.41 -15.45
CA ALA A 138 -8.97 34.75 -15.09
C ALA A 138 -7.92 35.54 -14.28
N TYR A 139 -7.23 34.88 -13.35
CA TYR A 139 -6.15 35.48 -12.57
C TYR A 139 -4.97 35.91 -13.45
N ARG A 140 -4.58 35.09 -14.43
CA ARG A 140 -3.56 35.41 -15.45
C ARG A 140 -3.93 36.63 -16.28
N LEU A 141 -5.19 36.73 -16.71
CA LEU A 141 -5.70 37.89 -17.44
C LEU A 141 -5.68 39.16 -16.57
N PHE A 142 -6.06 39.03 -15.29
CA PHE A 142 -6.11 40.15 -14.35
C PHE A 142 -4.73 40.72 -14.00
N LEU A 143 -3.73 39.86 -13.78
CA LEU A 143 -2.38 40.30 -13.40
C LEU A 143 -1.54 40.84 -14.57
N GLY A 144 -1.94 40.62 -15.83
CA GLY A 144 -1.38 41.29 -17.02
C GLY A 144 0.12 41.11 -17.27
N SER A 145 0.82 40.26 -16.53
CA SER A 145 2.29 40.11 -16.64
C SER A 145 2.66 39.01 -17.64
N THR A 146 3.41 39.39 -18.67
CA THR A 146 3.86 38.48 -19.74
C THR A 146 4.78 37.35 -19.25
N ALA A 147 5.46 37.55 -18.11
CA ALA A 147 6.36 36.59 -17.50
C ALA A 147 5.66 35.39 -16.85
N PHE A 148 4.40 35.56 -16.41
CA PHE A 148 3.55 34.53 -15.81
C PHE A 148 2.57 33.94 -16.83
N PHE A 149 2.12 34.75 -17.79
CA PHE A 149 1.06 34.39 -18.74
C PHE A 149 1.35 33.14 -19.60
N ASN A 150 2.61 32.89 -19.95
CA ASN A 150 3.02 31.78 -20.84
C ASN A 150 3.64 30.58 -20.11
N LYS A 151 3.47 30.47 -18.78
CA LYS A 151 4.08 29.42 -17.94
C LYS A 151 3.04 28.45 -17.39
N THR A 152 2.09 28.00 -18.21
CA THR A 152 1.02 27.08 -17.80
C THR A 152 1.45 25.61 -17.86
N PRO A 153 0.79 24.68 -17.15
CA PRO A 153 1.03 23.24 -17.29
C PRO A 153 1.06 22.77 -18.75
N VAL A 154 0.11 23.25 -19.58
CA VAL A 154 0.08 22.95 -21.02
C VAL A 154 1.33 23.43 -21.76
N MET A 155 1.89 24.58 -21.40
CA MET A 155 3.13 25.08 -21.99
C MET A 155 4.35 24.27 -21.55
N ILE A 156 4.34 23.77 -20.32
CA ILE A 156 5.35 22.85 -19.80
C ILE A 156 5.30 21.52 -20.56
N ALA A 157 4.12 20.92 -20.69
CA ALA A 157 3.94 19.68 -21.44
C ALA A 157 4.46 19.81 -22.89
N LYS A 158 4.16 20.94 -23.55
CA LYS A 158 4.70 21.23 -24.90
C LYS A 158 6.21 21.42 -24.91
N LEU A 159 6.80 21.99 -23.86
CA LEU A 159 8.24 22.16 -23.74
C LEU A 159 8.95 20.80 -23.63
N LEU A 160 8.41 19.91 -22.80
CA LEU A 160 8.92 18.54 -22.64
C LEU A 160 8.75 17.74 -23.94
N GLN A 161 7.54 17.73 -24.52
CA GLN A 161 7.27 17.08 -25.81
C GLN A 161 8.19 17.54 -26.93
N LYS A 162 8.54 18.83 -26.95
CA LYS A 162 9.45 19.38 -27.96
C LYS A 162 10.89 18.90 -27.75
N THR A 163 11.29 18.67 -26.50
CA THR A 163 12.67 18.31 -26.13
C THR A 163 12.88 16.80 -26.23
N PHE A 164 11.89 16.01 -25.82
CA PHE A 164 11.90 14.55 -25.73
C PHE A 164 10.85 13.94 -26.66
N SER A 165 10.89 14.33 -27.93
CA SER A 165 9.81 14.04 -28.88
C SER A 165 9.61 12.56 -29.21
N GLU A 166 10.64 11.74 -29.00
CA GLU A 166 10.58 10.30 -29.26
C GLU A 166 10.16 9.53 -28.00
N GLU A 167 10.43 10.10 -26.82
CA GLU A 167 10.38 9.45 -25.52
C GLU A 167 9.15 9.82 -24.67
N CYS A 168 8.43 10.89 -25.02
CA CYS A 168 7.23 11.30 -24.31
C CYS A 168 6.07 11.65 -25.24
N ASP A 169 4.85 11.48 -24.73
CA ASP A 169 3.61 11.90 -25.38
C ASP A 169 2.77 12.73 -24.41
N TYR A 170 2.41 13.95 -24.81
CA TYR A 170 1.39 14.74 -24.15
C TYR A 170 0.00 14.19 -24.51
N LYS A 171 -0.57 13.39 -23.60
CA LYS A 171 -1.82 12.66 -23.85
C LYS A 171 -3.05 13.49 -23.52
N ASN A 172 -3.15 13.98 -22.29
CA ASN A 172 -4.39 14.53 -21.75
C ASN A 172 -4.18 15.80 -20.92
N ASN A 173 -5.22 16.63 -20.93
CA ASN A 173 -5.35 17.81 -20.12
C ASN A 173 -6.70 17.81 -19.44
N TYR A 174 -6.72 17.59 -18.13
CA TYR A 174 -7.93 17.60 -17.33
C TYR A 174 -8.12 18.99 -16.74
N ASN A 175 -9.24 19.65 -17.09
CA ASN A 175 -9.58 20.96 -16.54
C ASN A 175 -10.86 20.89 -15.73
N ASP A 176 -10.92 21.69 -14.65
CA ASP A 176 -12.16 21.98 -13.93
C ASP A 176 -12.95 20.70 -13.61
N ASN A 177 -14.12 20.49 -14.21
CA ASN A 177 -15.05 19.39 -13.91
C ASN A 177 -14.60 18.02 -14.45
N GLU A 178 -13.53 17.97 -15.25
CA GLU A 178 -12.97 16.72 -15.76
C GLU A 178 -12.11 16.00 -14.71
N ILE A 179 -11.90 16.64 -13.55
CA ILE A 179 -11.12 16.11 -12.43
C ILE A 179 -12.09 15.51 -11.42
N SER A 180 -12.07 14.19 -11.34
CA SER A 180 -12.84 13.40 -10.40
C SER A 180 -11.94 12.52 -9.54
N VAL A 181 -12.51 11.93 -8.50
CA VAL A 181 -11.82 10.95 -7.63
C VAL A 181 -11.25 9.80 -8.46
N GLU A 182 -12.00 9.32 -9.45
CA GLU A 182 -11.64 8.16 -10.27
C GLU A 182 -10.44 8.43 -11.15
N MET A 183 -10.23 9.68 -11.59
CA MET A 183 -9.09 10.03 -12.43
C MET A 183 -7.76 9.79 -11.70
N LEU A 184 -7.72 9.99 -10.38
CA LEU A 184 -6.54 9.71 -9.56
C LEU A 184 -6.19 8.20 -9.54
N LEU A 185 -7.13 7.32 -9.85
CA LEU A 185 -6.93 5.87 -9.86
C LEU A 185 -6.44 5.33 -11.22
N ASP A 186 -6.43 6.16 -12.27
CA ASP A 186 -6.23 5.72 -13.66
C ASP A 186 -5.00 6.36 -14.32
N PHE A 187 -4.09 6.93 -13.53
CA PHE A 187 -2.82 7.41 -14.07
C PHE A 187 -1.94 6.22 -14.49
N PRO A 188 -1.43 6.19 -15.74
CA PRO A 188 -0.44 5.21 -16.14
C PRO A 188 0.84 5.35 -15.35
N LYS A 189 1.52 4.22 -15.15
CA LYS A 189 2.89 4.17 -14.65
C LYS A 189 3.83 5.03 -15.53
N ARG A 190 4.92 5.52 -14.94
CA ARG A 190 5.95 6.32 -15.62
C ARG A 190 5.39 7.59 -16.27
N SER A 191 4.38 8.19 -15.64
CA SER A 191 3.76 9.42 -16.11
C SER A 191 4.22 10.65 -15.33
N VAL A 192 4.08 11.82 -15.95
CA VAL A 192 4.29 13.12 -15.30
C VAL A 192 2.93 13.73 -15.02
N VAL A 193 2.62 13.95 -13.74
CA VAL A 193 1.36 14.54 -13.29
C VAL A 193 1.63 15.95 -12.76
N MET A 194 1.20 16.95 -13.53
CA MET A 194 1.31 18.37 -13.16
C MET A 194 -0.03 18.85 -12.58
N TRP A 195 -0.12 18.93 -11.26
CA TRP A 195 -1.32 19.43 -10.57
C TRP A 195 -1.21 20.94 -10.35
N GLU A 196 -2.18 21.73 -10.82
CA GLU A 196 -2.28 23.16 -10.54
C GLU A 196 -3.66 23.50 -9.97
N GLY A 197 -3.72 23.72 -8.65
CA GLY A 197 -4.98 24.00 -7.98
C GLY A 197 -4.85 24.51 -6.57
N HIS A 198 -5.99 24.57 -5.88
CA HIS A 198 -6.02 24.94 -4.46
C HIS A 198 -5.63 23.75 -3.59
N GLY A 199 -5.02 24.09 -2.45
CA GLY A 199 -4.69 23.15 -1.40
C GLY A 199 -4.79 23.82 -0.04
N GLY A 200 -4.69 23.01 1.01
CA GLY A 200 -4.73 23.47 2.37
C GLY A 200 -4.04 22.50 3.30
N TYR A 201 -3.94 22.86 4.57
CA TYR A 201 -3.35 22.01 5.59
C TYR A 201 -4.16 22.05 6.87
N ASN A 202 -4.28 20.89 7.50
CA ASN A 202 -4.79 20.78 8.86
C ASN A 202 -4.01 19.70 9.60
N GLU A 203 -3.64 19.97 10.85
CA GLU A 203 -2.83 19.04 11.66
C GLU A 203 -3.41 17.61 11.72
N ARG A 204 -4.75 17.47 11.78
CA ARG A 204 -5.42 16.16 11.85
C ARG A 204 -5.25 15.32 10.59
N VAL A 205 -5.40 15.94 9.42
CA VAL A 205 -5.52 15.23 8.11
C VAL A 205 -4.35 15.51 7.16
N GLY A 206 -3.43 16.37 7.55
CA GLY A 206 -2.29 16.79 6.75
C GLY A 206 -2.66 17.72 5.61
N SER A 207 -1.91 17.57 4.52
CA SER A 207 -2.07 18.34 3.30
C SER A 207 -3.31 17.88 2.52
N ILE A 208 -4.03 18.83 1.93
CA ILE A 208 -5.31 18.63 1.26
C ILE A 208 -5.19 19.16 -0.17
N LEU A 209 -5.65 18.39 -1.16
CA LEU A 209 -5.73 18.82 -2.55
C LEU A 209 -7.19 18.95 -2.98
N GLY A 210 -7.59 20.13 -3.45
CA GLY A 210 -8.95 20.35 -3.96
C GLY A 210 -9.15 19.67 -5.30
N LEU A 211 -10.13 18.77 -5.41
CA LEU A 211 -10.59 18.22 -6.68
C LEU A 211 -11.35 19.31 -7.45
N GLY A 212 -11.62 19.14 -8.74
CA GLY A 212 -12.30 20.15 -9.57
C GLY A 212 -13.72 20.51 -9.11
N ASN A 213 -14.57 21.09 -9.95
CA ASN A 213 -15.93 21.48 -9.51
C ASN A 213 -16.90 20.29 -9.31
N GLN A 214 -16.42 19.11 -8.92
CA GLN A 214 -17.28 18.06 -8.38
C GLN A 214 -17.83 18.55 -7.04
N LYS A 215 -19.12 18.92 -7.05
CA LYS A 215 -19.83 19.47 -5.89
C LYS A 215 -20.60 18.37 -5.18
N LEU A 216 -20.74 18.55 -3.87
CA LEU A 216 -21.59 17.74 -3.03
C LEU A 216 -23.03 17.75 -3.57
N ASP A 217 -23.53 16.56 -3.89
CA ASP A 217 -24.93 16.25 -4.08
C ASP A 217 -25.22 14.88 -3.46
N GLU A 218 -26.51 14.59 -3.19
CA GLU A 218 -26.92 13.35 -2.50
C GLU A 218 -26.42 12.09 -3.22
N GLN A 219 -26.47 12.04 -4.55
CA GLN A 219 -26.08 10.86 -5.31
C GLN A 219 -24.56 10.65 -5.27
N THR A 220 -23.79 11.73 -5.37
CA THR A 220 -22.33 11.66 -5.26
C THR A 220 -21.89 11.33 -3.83
N LEU A 221 -22.59 11.83 -2.80
CA LEU A 221 -22.28 11.51 -1.41
C LEU A 221 -22.56 10.04 -1.09
N ASP A 222 -23.67 9.48 -1.57
CA ASP A 222 -23.99 8.06 -1.39
C ASP A 222 -22.92 7.13 -2.01
N VAL A 223 -22.19 7.60 -3.02
CA VAL A 223 -21.08 6.85 -3.65
C VAL A 223 -19.77 6.98 -2.87
N TYR A 224 -19.57 8.08 -2.14
CA TYR A 224 -18.30 8.41 -1.48
C TYR A 224 -18.37 8.43 0.06
N ASP A 225 -19.49 8.06 0.65
CA ASP A 225 -19.75 8.14 2.10
C ASP A 225 -18.67 7.44 2.94
N ILE A 226 -18.18 6.28 2.50
CA ILE A 226 -17.10 5.54 3.15
C ILE A 226 -15.79 6.34 3.10
N PHE A 227 -15.45 6.93 1.96
CA PHE A 227 -14.23 7.73 1.83
C PHE A 227 -14.31 9.02 2.64
N VAL A 228 -15.49 9.64 2.70
CA VAL A 228 -15.76 10.78 3.58
C VAL A 228 -15.65 10.38 5.05
N GLY A 229 -16.21 9.24 5.44
CA GLY A 229 -16.14 8.72 6.80
C GLY A 229 -14.73 8.34 7.27
N GLN A 230 -13.80 8.14 6.34
CA GLN A 230 -12.40 7.78 6.61
C GLN A 230 -11.42 8.96 6.50
N ASP A 231 -11.93 10.19 6.35
CA ASP A 231 -11.13 11.39 6.08
C ASP A 231 -10.29 11.31 4.78
N ALA A 232 -10.55 10.32 3.90
CA ALA A 232 -9.91 10.19 2.59
C ALA A 232 -10.44 11.24 1.60
N LEU A 233 -11.74 11.52 1.66
CA LEU A 233 -12.36 12.64 0.97
C LEU A 233 -12.90 13.64 1.98
N LEU A 234 -12.63 14.92 1.76
CA LEU A 234 -13.17 16.02 2.54
C LEU A 234 -14.07 16.89 1.67
N ILE A 235 -15.00 17.61 2.29
CA ILE A 235 -15.90 18.53 1.60
C ILE A 235 -15.62 19.95 2.07
N ALA A 236 -15.20 20.82 1.16
CA ALA A 236 -14.96 22.23 1.41
C ALA A 236 -16.28 23.01 1.60
N GLN A 237 -16.18 24.24 2.09
CA GLN A 237 -17.34 25.09 2.40
C GLN A 237 -18.31 25.28 1.21
N ASP A 238 -17.79 25.29 -0.01
CA ASP A 238 -18.55 25.47 -1.24
C ASP A 238 -19.01 24.12 -1.85
N GLY A 239 -18.94 23.05 -1.07
CA GLY A 239 -19.32 21.69 -1.45
C GLY A 239 -18.28 20.96 -2.29
N GLN A 240 -17.10 21.53 -2.54
CA GLN A 240 -16.07 20.87 -3.35
C GLN A 240 -15.44 19.69 -2.62
N TYR A 241 -15.21 18.59 -3.32
CA TYR A 241 -14.42 17.49 -2.77
C TYR A 241 -12.92 17.79 -2.77
N CYS A 242 -12.24 17.30 -1.76
CA CYS A 242 -10.79 17.35 -1.63
C CYS A 242 -10.25 15.97 -1.24
N VAL A 243 -9.01 15.65 -1.63
CA VAL A 243 -8.30 14.43 -1.22
C VAL A 243 -7.23 14.73 -0.19
N THR A 244 -6.94 13.74 0.67
CA THR A 244 -5.91 13.75 1.72
C THR A 244 -4.93 12.59 1.51
N SER A 245 -3.92 12.46 2.38
CA SER A 245 -3.03 11.29 2.35
C SER A 245 -3.78 9.97 2.52
N ALA A 246 -4.85 9.96 3.33
CA ALA A 246 -5.68 8.76 3.57
C ALA A 246 -6.35 8.24 2.30
N PHE A 247 -6.61 9.09 1.30
CA PHE A 247 -7.06 8.64 -0.01
C PHE A 247 -6.01 7.80 -0.70
N PHE A 248 -4.78 8.30 -0.77
CA PHE A 248 -3.68 7.58 -1.38
C PHE A 248 -3.39 6.30 -0.61
N GLU A 249 -3.24 6.36 0.72
CA GLU A 249 -2.96 5.21 1.58
C GLU A 249 -3.97 4.07 1.40
N LYS A 250 -5.27 4.38 1.43
CA LYS A 250 -6.33 3.37 1.58
C LYS A 250 -7.07 3.03 0.28
N VAL A 251 -7.07 3.95 -0.68
CA VAL A 251 -7.89 3.83 -1.90
C VAL A 251 -7.02 3.53 -3.12
N VAL A 252 -5.83 4.12 -3.21
CA VAL A 252 -4.95 3.91 -4.35
C VAL A 252 -4.26 2.54 -4.23
N PRO A 253 -4.33 1.67 -5.27
CA PRO A 253 -3.66 0.37 -5.26
C PRO A 253 -2.15 0.47 -5.12
N GLU A 254 -1.53 -0.56 -4.55
CA GLU A 254 -0.07 -0.67 -4.49
C GLU A 254 0.55 -0.58 -5.88
N ASN A 255 1.69 0.11 -5.98
CA ASN A 255 2.42 0.34 -7.22
C ASN A 255 1.62 1.01 -8.36
N ALA A 256 0.44 1.60 -8.08
CA ALA A 256 -0.36 2.29 -9.10
C ALA A 256 0.41 3.44 -9.78
N TYR A 257 1.36 4.04 -9.08
CA TYR A 257 2.14 5.19 -9.54
C TYR A 257 3.60 4.86 -9.83
N GLU A 258 3.92 3.59 -10.08
CA GLU A 258 5.30 3.15 -10.38
C GLU A 258 5.98 4.06 -11.40
N GLY A 259 7.10 4.67 -11.01
CA GLY A 259 7.90 5.52 -11.90
C GLY A 259 7.33 6.92 -12.16
N CYS A 260 6.19 7.29 -11.57
CA CYS A 260 5.55 8.58 -11.82
C CYS A 260 6.26 9.75 -11.14
N LEU A 261 6.19 10.94 -11.75
CA LEU A 261 6.59 12.22 -11.17
C LEU A 261 5.34 13.07 -10.92
N PHE A 262 5.03 13.34 -9.66
CA PHE A 262 3.96 14.25 -9.25
C PHE A 262 4.53 15.62 -8.90
N TYR A 263 4.05 16.67 -9.56
CA TYR A 263 4.28 18.05 -9.16
C TYR A 263 2.97 18.66 -8.65
N LEU A 264 2.86 18.79 -7.33
CA LEU A 264 1.69 19.27 -6.61
C LEU A 264 1.76 20.79 -6.42
N ASN A 265 1.43 21.56 -7.45
CA ASN A 265 1.38 23.03 -7.38
C ASN A 265 0.09 23.52 -6.69
N SER A 266 0.00 23.26 -5.39
CA SER A 266 -1.05 23.71 -4.48
C SER A 266 -0.44 24.25 -3.19
N CYS A 267 -1.17 25.12 -2.47
CA CYS A 267 -0.75 25.57 -1.13
C CYS A 267 -0.59 24.37 -0.19
N SER A 268 0.50 24.38 0.58
CA SER A 268 0.76 23.40 1.63
C SER A 268 0.71 21.94 1.19
N SER A 269 1.01 21.63 -0.08
CA SER A 269 1.04 20.26 -0.62
C SER A 269 2.24 19.44 -0.14
N PHE A 270 3.18 20.08 0.55
CA PHE A 270 4.40 19.50 1.12
C PHE A 270 4.65 20.10 2.52
N ALA A 271 3.59 20.41 3.26
CA ALA A 271 3.71 20.99 4.61
C ALA A 271 4.27 20.01 5.64
N ASP A 272 4.04 18.71 5.41
CA ASP A 272 4.66 17.58 6.09
C ASP A 272 4.84 16.42 5.11
N GLU A 273 5.35 15.29 5.61
CA GLU A 273 5.62 14.12 4.77
C GLU A 273 4.38 13.34 4.34
N ARG A 274 3.26 13.40 5.08
CA ARG A 274 2.14 12.45 4.94
C ARG A 274 1.61 12.35 3.52
N LEU A 275 1.34 13.47 2.87
CA LEU A 275 0.82 13.46 1.49
C LEU A 275 1.87 12.98 0.50
N ALA A 276 3.10 13.47 0.60
CA ALA A 276 4.18 13.08 -0.32
C ALA A 276 4.51 11.59 -0.17
N GLN A 277 4.64 11.12 1.07
CA GLN A 277 4.89 9.73 1.46
C GLN A 277 3.77 8.81 0.95
N SER A 278 2.50 9.17 1.16
CA SER A 278 1.37 8.35 0.70
C SER A 278 1.32 8.15 -0.82
N ILE A 279 1.80 9.11 -1.62
CA ILE A 279 1.92 9.00 -3.07
C ILE A 279 3.18 8.22 -3.46
N TRP A 280 4.27 8.47 -2.73
CA TRP A 280 5.55 7.78 -2.89
C TRP A 280 5.43 6.28 -2.63
N ASP A 281 4.76 5.88 -1.56
CA ASP A 281 4.49 4.49 -1.18
C ASP A 281 3.73 3.72 -2.27
N LYS A 282 2.90 4.41 -3.07
CA LYS A 282 2.21 3.82 -4.23
C LYS A 282 3.07 3.70 -5.48
N GLY A 283 4.38 3.85 -5.36
CA GLY A 283 5.38 3.64 -6.41
C GLY A 283 5.84 4.91 -7.13
N ALA A 284 5.36 6.10 -6.76
CA ALA A 284 5.85 7.33 -7.38
C ALA A 284 7.36 7.47 -7.18
N ARG A 285 8.06 7.87 -8.24
CA ARG A 285 9.50 8.08 -8.22
C ARG A 285 9.88 9.42 -7.61
N CYS A 286 9.04 10.43 -7.81
CA CYS A 286 9.23 11.76 -7.28
C CYS A 286 7.90 12.46 -6.99
N VAL A 287 7.82 13.15 -5.85
CA VAL A 287 6.72 14.03 -5.46
C VAL A 287 7.29 15.38 -5.07
N VAL A 288 6.81 16.44 -5.71
CA VAL A 288 7.25 17.83 -5.52
C VAL A 288 6.07 18.67 -5.03
N GLY A 289 6.27 19.56 -4.07
CA GLY A 289 5.17 20.40 -3.57
C GLY A 289 5.64 21.65 -2.80
N ASN A 290 4.67 22.41 -2.28
CA ASN A 290 4.90 23.67 -1.55
C ASN A 290 4.77 23.44 -0.03
N THR A 291 5.69 24.00 0.75
CA THR A 291 5.74 23.81 2.20
C THR A 291 4.67 24.56 2.99
N MET A 292 4.05 25.59 2.43
CA MET A 292 2.93 26.33 3.06
C MET A 292 2.09 27.07 2.02
N GLU A 293 1.30 28.06 2.45
CA GLU A 293 0.62 28.97 1.54
C GLU A 293 1.61 29.56 0.54
N THR A 294 1.22 29.65 -0.73
CA THR A 294 2.11 30.06 -1.81
C THR A 294 1.42 31.04 -2.75
N TRP A 295 2.19 32.00 -3.25
CA TRP A 295 1.73 33.02 -4.16
C TRP A 295 1.66 32.44 -5.57
N ILE A 296 0.46 32.45 -6.16
CA ILE A 296 0.17 31.83 -7.47
C ILE A 296 1.23 32.14 -8.54
N PRO A 297 1.68 33.40 -8.76
CA PRO A 297 2.73 33.68 -9.73
C PRO A 297 4.04 32.95 -9.43
N TYR A 298 4.51 32.98 -8.17
CA TYR A 298 5.72 32.29 -7.76
C TYR A 298 5.60 30.77 -7.97
N SER A 299 4.51 30.17 -7.52
CA SER A 299 4.35 28.71 -7.54
C SER A 299 4.23 28.15 -8.98
N THR A 300 3.45 28.81 -9.83
CA THR A 300 3.35 28.47 -11.26
C THR A 300 4.67 28.71 -12.01
N THR A 301 5.39 29.81 -11.73
CA THR A 301 6.68 30.04 -12.41
C THR A 301 7.75 29.06 -11.93
N MET A 302 7.74 28.68 -10.65
CA MET A 302 8.63 27.68 -10.08
C MET A 302 8.43 26.31 -10.76
N MET A 303 7.18 25.85 -10.89
CA MET A 303 6.86 24.61 -11.61
C MET A 303 7.37 24.66 -13.05
N TYR A 304 7.14 25.77 -13.77
CA TYR A 304 7.65 25.94 -15.12
C TYR A 304 9.19 25.86 -15.17
N ARG A 305 9.89 26.50 -14.24
CA ARG A 305 11.36 26.47 -14.21
C ARG A 305 11.91 25.13 -13.81
N PHE A 306 11.24 24.39 -12.94
CA PHE A 306 11.61 23.02 -12.58
C PHE A 306 11.62 22.14 -13.83
N PHE A 307 10.51 22.10 -14.57
CA PHE A 307 10.46 21.31 -15.81
C PHE A 307 11.30 21.90 -16.95
N GLU A 308 11.52 23.21 -16.99
CA GLU A 308 12.54 23.80 -17.88
C GLU A 308 13.94 23.30 -17.50
N GLY A 309 14.22 23.10 -16.21
CA GLY A 309 15.46 22.54 -15.70
C GLY A 309 15.78 21.18 -16.34
N PHE A 310 14.81 20.27 -16.41
CA PHE A 310 14.97 18.97 -17.09
C PHE A 310 15.39 19.07 -18.57
N THR A 311 15.11 20.20 -19.23
CA THR A 311 15.53 20.43 -20.63
C THR A 311 16.94 21.02 -20.75
N LYS A 312 17.58 21.39 -19.63
CA LYS A 312 18.95 21.90 -19.63
C LYS A 312 19.94 20.75 -19.57
N GLN A 313 21.12 21.00 -20.10
CA GLN A 313 22.25 20.08 -20.06
C GLN A 313 23.39 20.74 -19.31
N ASN A 314 24.12 19.94 -18.53
CA ASN A 314 25.36 20.38 -17.90
C ASN A 314 26.50 20.42 -18.93
N ASP A 315 27.70 20.84 -18.50
CA ASP A 315 28.86 20.97 -19.39
C ASP A 315 29.30 19.64 -20.04
N SER A 316 28.93 18.50 -19.44
CA SER A 316 29.14 17.17 -20.01
C SER A 316 28.09 16.74 -21.04
N GLY A 317 27.04 17.53 -21.25
CA GLY A 317 25.94 17.23 -22.16
C GLY A 317 24.84 16.34 -21.57
N SER A 318 24.92 15.98 -20.29
CA SER A 318 23.87 15.23 -19.59
C SER A 318 22.74 16.17 -19.20
N PHE A 319 21.50 15.71 -19.34
CA PHE A 319 20.33 16.45 -18.86
C PHE A 319 20.36 16.61 -17.34
N TYR A 320 19.74 17.67 -16.84
CA TYR A 320 19.66 17.90 -15.41
C TYR A 320 18.83 16.83 -14.70
N THR A 321 19.28 16.42 -13.53
CA THR A 321 18.52 15.57 -12.61
C THR A 321 17.40 16.34 -11.89
N VAL A 322 16.57 15.67 -11.10
CA VAL A 322 15.54 16.30 -10.25
C VAL A 322 16.15 17.40 -9.38
N SER A 323 17.25 17.10 -8.69
CA SER A 323 17.90 18.04 -7.78
C SER A 323 18.49 19.24 -8.51
N GLU A 324 19.12 19.03 -9.67
CA GLU A 324 19.67 20.09 -10.52
C GLU A 324 18.56 20.95 -11.13
N ALA A 325 17.46 20.34 -11.57
CA ALA A 325 16.28 21.03 -12.09
C ALA A 325 15.59 21.89 -11.02
N LEU A 326 15.46 21.38 -9.79
CA LEU A 326 14.93 22.15 -8.66
C LEU A 326 15.87 23.29 -8.25
N ASN A 327 17.17 23.05 -8.23
CA ASN A 327 18.16 24.11 -7.96
C ASN A 327 18.12 25.20 -9.04
N TYR A 328 18.05 24.83 -10.32
CA TYR A 328 17.87 25.77 -11.42
C TYR A 328 16.59 26.61 -11.22
N ALA A 329 15.49 25.99 -10.83
CA ALA A 329 14.22 26.69 -10.58
C ALA A 329 14.34 27.70 -9.42
N LYS A 330 14.93 27.25 -8.30
CA LYS A 330 15.21 28.07 -7.11
C LYS A 330 16.16 29.24 -7.43
N GLU A 331 17.12 29.07 -8.34
CA GLU A 331 18.00 30.15 -8.81
C GLU A 331 17.28 31.19 -9.68
N LYS A 332 16.31 30.77 -10.49
CA LYS A 332 15.58 31.66 -11.42
C LYS A 332 14.44 32.42 -10.76
N GLU A 333 13.70 31.80 -9.86
CA GLU A 333 12.47 32.38 -9.28
C GLU A 333 12.66 32.78 -7.80
N GLY A 334 13.73 32.31 -7.15
CA GLY A 334 14.00 32.52 -5.73
C GLY A 334 13.71 31.27 -4.91
N LYS A 335 14.47 31.05 -3.83
CA LYS A 335 14.33 29.85 -2.97
C LYS A 335 13.04 29.84 -2.14
N ILE A 336 12.51 31.02 -1.86
CA ILE A 336 11.41 31.26 -0.94
C ILE A 336 10.43 32.21 -1.61
N ASP A 337 9.15 31.89 -1.52
CA ASP A 337 8.05 32.77 -1.92
C ASP A 337 8.17 34.09 -1.13
N PRO A 338 8.31 35.23 -1.82
CA PRO A 338 8.46 36.52 -1.17
C PRO A 338 7.22 36.99 -0.39
N LEU A 339 6.04 36.41 -0.63
CA LEU A 339 4.79 36.84 0.01
C LEU A 339 4.43 35.99 1.22
N TYR A 340 4.53 34.66 1.09
CA TYR A 340 4.07 33.74 2.13
C TYR A 340 5.18 32.94 2.80
N GLY A 341 6.42 32.96 2.27
CA GLY A 341 7.54 32.24 2.87
C GLY A 341 7.65 30.76 2.49
N SER A 342 6.79 30.26 1.59
CA SER A 342 6.86 28.88 1.11
C SER A 342 8.12 28.60 0.29
N SER A 343 8.69 27.40 0.48
CA SER A 343 9.66 26.80 -0.44
C SER A 343 9.00 25.70 -1.26
N VAL A 344 9.64 25.30 -2.36
CA VAL A 344 9.29 24.09 -3.10
C VAL A 344 10.30 23.01 -2.75
N GLU A 345 9.83 21.86 -2.29
CA GLU A 345 10.63 20.70 -1.92
C GLU A 345 10.19 19.46 -2.68
N ALA A 346 11.07 18.46 -2.70
CA ALA A 346 10.85 17.21 -3.42
C ALA A 346 11.29 16.01 -2.58
N ALA A 347 10.48 14.96 -2.57
CA ALA A 347 10.86 13.61 -2.17
C ALA A 347 11.04 12.76 -3.43
N TYR A 348 12.17 12.06 -3.57
CA TYR A 348 12.46 11.23 -4.73
C TYR A 348 13.32 10.03 -4.35
N ARG A 349 13.08 8.88 -4.99
CA ARG A 349 13.79 7.60 -4.71
C ARG A 349 15.28 7.69 -5.05
N ASP A 350 15.57 8.33 -6.16
CA ASP A 350 16.90 8.52 -6.69
C ASP A 350 16.96 9.86 -7.45
N ASP A 351 18.15 10.44 -7.59
CA ASP A 351 18.30 11.69 -8.34
C ASP A 351 18.43 11.39 -9.84
N PHE A 352 17.31 11.51 -10.57
CA PHE A 352 17.18 11.03 -11.95
C PHE A 352 16.92 12.16 -12.96
N THR A 353 17.29 11.93 -14.23
CA THR A 353 16.96 12.81 -15.36
C THR A 353 15.60 12.45 -15.96
N PHE A 354 14.97 13.34 -16.72
CA PHE A 354 13.66 13.06 -17.33
C PHE A 354 13.59 11.73 -18.10
N LEU A 355 14.65 11.38 -18.83
CA LEU A 355 14.72 10.15 -19.62
C LEU A 355 14.81 8.88 -18.76
N ASP A 356 15.36 9.00 -17.56
CA ASP A 356 15.48 7.86 -16.64
C ASP A 356 14.11 7.37 -16.17
N MET A 357 13.03 8.17 -16.31
CA MET A 357 11.65 7.73 -16.05
C MET A 357 11.21 6.57 -16.95
N LEU A 358 11.85 6.36 -18.11
CA LEU A 358 11.61 5.18 -18.97
C LEU A 358 12.33 3.93 -18.47
N SER A 359 13.39 4.10 -17.68
CA SER A 359 14.17 2.99 -17.16
C SER A 359 13.39 2.29 -16.04
N GLU A 360 13.71 1.01 -15.82
CA GLU A 360 13.26 0.33 -14.61
C GLU A 360 13.70 1.13 -13.38
N MET A 361 12.78 1.26 -12.43
CA MET A 361 13.10 1.79 -11.11
C MET A 361 14.24 0.95 -10.53
N PRO A 362 15.29 1.56 -9.94
CA PRO A 362 16.26 0.78 -9.20
C PRO A 362 15.50 -0.11 -8.22
N ASN A 363 15.73 -1.42 -8.28
CA ASN A 363 15.09 -2.32 -7.33
C ASN A 363 15.44 -1.82 -5.93
N GLU A 364 14.43 -1.54 -5.10
CA GLU A 364 14.61 -1.25 -3.66
C GLU A 364 15.06 -2.47 -2.86
N THR A 365 15.73 -3.42 -3.51
CA THR A 365 16.33 -4.58 -2.88
C THR A 365 17.80 -4.40 -2.54
N ASP A 366 18.41 -3.24 -2.84
CA ASP A 366 19.85 -3.07 -2.60
C ASP A 366 20.26 -2.02 -1.56
N ASN A 367 19.34 -1.49 -0.74
CA ASN A 367 19.64 -1.02 0.63
C ASN A 367 18.33 -0.75 1.41
N ALA A 368 18.12 -1.45 2.53
CA ALA A 368 17.12 -1.20 3.59
C ALA A 368 15.72 -1.86 3.53
N SER A 369 15.55 -3.04 2.89
CA SER A 369 14.32 -3.87 3.10
C SER A 369 14.54 -5.08 4.01
N ALA A 370 15.79 -5.43 4.32
CA ALA A 370 16.16 -6.62 5.06
C ALA A 370 17.60 -6.51 5.59
N LEU A 371 17.91 -7.20 6.68
CA LEU A 371 19.28 -7.43 7.12
C LEU A 371 19.95 -8.45 6.19
N SER A 372 21.21 -8.21 5.85
CA SER A 372 22.04 -9.18 5.13
C SER A 372 22.29 -10.45 5.97
N ASN A 373 22.63 -11.56 5.33
CA ASN A 373 22.99 -12.79 6.04
C ASN A 373 24.15 -12.62 7.05
N GLU A 374 25.09 -11.72 6.76
CA GLU A 374 26.18 -11.40 7.70
C GLU A 374 25.66 -10.63 8.92
N GLN A 375 24.74 -9.69 8.72
CA GLN A 375 24.08 -8.98 9.82
C GLN A 375 23.19 -9.92 10.64
N LEU A 376 22.40 -10.77 10.01
CA LEU A 376 21.57 -11.77 10.70
C LEU A 376 22.41 -12.75 11.53
N LYS A 377 23.61 -13.12 11.04
CA LYS A 377 24.55 -13.92 11.83
C LYS A 377 25.03 -13.16 13.06
N ARG A 378 25.41 -11.89 12.92
CA ARG A 378 25.77 -11.03 14.07
C ARG A 378 24.62 -10.84 15.05
N VAL A 379 23.38 -10.74 14.57
CA VAL A 379 22.19 -10.70 15.42
C VAL A 379 22.06 -11.99 16.21
N CYS A 380 22.20 -13.15 15.58
CA CYS A 380 22.17 -14.45 16.27
C CYS A 380 23.26 -14.54 17.35
N GLU A 381 24.48 -14.12 17.04
CA GLU A 381 25.59 -14.05 18.01
C GLU A 381 25.26 -13.13 19.20
N GLN A 382 24.69 -11.94 18.94
CA GLN A 382 24.27 -10.98 19.96
C GLN A 382 23.06 -11.46 20.80
N LEU A 383 22.21 -12.29 20.22
CA LEU A 383 21.11 -12.98 20.91
C LEU A 383 21.58 -14.27 21.61
N GLY A 384 22.87 -14.60 21.58
CA GLY A 384 23.42 -15.75 22.29
C GLY A 384 23.14 -17.11 21.65
N VAL A 385 22.74 -17.14 20.37
CA VAL A 385 22.50 -18.38 19.61
C VAL A 385 23.84 -19.08 19.34
N PRO A 386 24.00 -20.37 19.68
CA PRO A 386 25.25 -21.09 19.44
C PRO A 386 25.59 -21.23 17.96
N ASP A 387 26.83 -20.90 17.56
CA ASP A 387 27.32 -20.94 16.17
C ASP A 387 27.15 -22.29 15.45
N GLU A 388 27.12 -23.39 16.21
CA GLU A 388 27.02 -24.75 15.67
C GLU A 388 25.56 -25.21 15.49
N LEU A 389 24.58 -24.37 15.87
CA LEU A 389 23.15 -24.67 15.80
C LEU A 389 22.61 -24.35 14.40
N ASN A 390 21.97 -25.34 13.74
CA ASN A 390 21.35 -25.12 12.44
C ASN A 390 19.99 -24.42 12.60
N VAL A 391 19.97 -23.11 12.40
CA VAL A 391 18.80 -22.26 12.62
C VAL A 391 18.16 -21.78 11.31
N GLU A 392 16.86 -21.57 11.36
CA GLU A 392 16.09 -20.85 10.36
C GLU A 392 15.81 -19.44 10.89
N ILE A 393 15.97 -18.41 10.06
CA ILE A 393 15.85 -17.02 10.48
C ILE A 393 14.78 -16.36 9.61
N SER A 394 13.78 -15.76 10.25
CA SER A 394 12.80 -14.89 9.58
C SER A 394 13.01 -13.44 9.99
N GLN A 395 12.64 -12.53 9.11
CA GLN A 395 12.62 -11.10 9.38
C GLN A 395 11.35 -10.48 8.79
N ASP A 396 10.73 -9.60 9.56
CA ASP A 396 9.53 -8.86 9.15
C ASP A 396 9.91 -7.62 8.31
N PRO A 397 8.97 -6.90 7.69
CA PRO A 397 9.27 -5.61 7.07
C PRO A 397 9.79 -4.57 8.09
N PRO A 398 10.70 -3.67 7.71
CA PRO A 398 11.17 -2.59 8.58
C PRO A 398 10.04 -1.66 9.06
N VAL A 399 10.11 -1.24 10.32
CA VAL A 399 9.20 -0.29 10.96
C VAL A 399 10.01 0.77 11.68
N TYR A 400 9.69 2.04 11.46
CA TYR A 400 10.33 3.15 12.16
C TYR A 400 9.91 3.21 13.62
N TRP A 401 10.89 3.30 14.53
CA TRP A 401 10.68 3.34 15.98
C TRP A 401 11.06 4.72 16.53
N GLU A 402 10.04 5.57 16.71
CA GLU A 402 10.17 6.97 17.17
C GLU A 402 11.02 7.13 18.45
N ALA A 403 10.85 6.27 19.45
CA ALA A 403 11.55 6.42 20.73
C ALA A 403 13.05 6.10 20.66
N GLY A 404 13.47 5.32 19.65
CA GLY A 404 14.86 5.02 19.36
C GLY A 404 15.45 5.86 18.22
N GLU A 405 14.63 6.68 17.56
CA GLU A 405 14.99 7.46 16.38
C GLU A 405 15.65 6.60 15.27
N CYS A 406 15.19 5.36 15.10
CA CYS A 406 15.78 4.42 14.15
C CYS A 406 14.76 3.51 13.47
N TRP A 407 15.13 2.97 12.30
CA TRP A 407 14.38 1.91 11.65
C TRP A 407 14.70 0.58 12.31
N THR A 408 13.66 -0.16 12.68
CA THR A 408 13.79 -1.47 13.32
C THR A 408 13.21 -2.56 12.44
N ILE A 409 13.82 -3.73 12.46
CA ILE A 409 13.33 -4.93 11.80
C ILE A 409 13.22 -6.06 12.82
N TYR A 410 12.07 -6.72 12.86
CA TYR A 410 11.87 -7.81 13.82
C TYR A 410 12.46 -9.10 13.26
N VAL A 411 13.49 -9.61 13.93
CA VAL A 411 14.18 -10.85 13.55
C VAL A 411 13.74 -11.96 14.49
N THR A 412 13.33 -13.10 13.95
CA THR A 412 12.98 -14.31 14.71
C THR A 412 13.87 -15.48 14.29
N VAL A 413 14.43 -16.18 15.26
CA VAL A 413 15.34 -17.32 15.06
C VAL A 413 14.65 -18.59 15.53
N TYR A 414 14.59 -19.58 14.64
CA TYR A 414 13.98 -20.87 14.86
C TYR A 414 15.03 -21.99 14.86
N HIS A 415 14.84 -22.97 15.74
CA HIS A 415 15.58 -24.24 15.70
C HIS A 415 14.58 -25.38 15.81
N ALA A 416 14.62 -26.32 14.85
CA ALA A 416 13.68 -27.45 14.77
C ALA A 416 12.19 -27.03 14.80
N GLY A 417 11.86 -25.88 14.18
CA GLY A 417 10.49 -25.36 14.09
C GLY A 417 9.99 -24.62 15.35
N ALA A 418 10.81 -24.48 16.39
CA ALA A 418 10.48 -23.68 17.58
C ALA A 418 11.29 -22.38 17.60
N MET A 419 10.66 -21.26 17.99
CA MET A 419 11.37 -20.00 18.21
C MET A 419 12.34 -20.17 19.39
N VAL A 420 13.61 -19.86 19.16
CA VAL A 420 14.67 -19.94 20.17
C VAL A 420 15.25 -18.58 20.52
N ALA A 421 15.13 -17.57 19.65
CA ALA A 421 15.51 -16.19 19.92
C ALA A 421 14.72 -15.22 19.03
N ALA A 422 14.60 -13.96 19.43
CA ALA A 422 13.99 -12.91 18.62
C ALA A 422 14.41 -11.51 19.12
N ALA A 423 14.34 -10.48 18.27
CA ALA A 423 14.44 -9.08 18.71
C ALA A 423 13.98 -8.12 17.61
N ASN A 424 13.58 -6.91 18.00
CA ASN A 424 13.64 -5.77 17.10
C ASN A 424 15.09 -5.29 17.03
N VAL A 425 15.62 -5.26 15.81
CA VAL A 425 17.01 -4.96 15.50
C VAL A 425 17.08 -3.66 14.73
N ASP A 426 18.01 -2.78 15.10
CA ASP A 426 18.28 -1.56 14.35
C ASP A 426 18.85 -1.90 12.96
N LEU A 427 18.22 -1.36 11.93
CA LEU A 427 18.46 -1.74 10.53
C LEU A 427 19.87 -1.36 10.06
N ASP A 428 20.42 -0.28 10.59
CA ASP A 428 21.73 0.26 10.19
C ASP A 428 22.88 -0.45 10.93
N THR A 429 22.69 -0.72 12.22
CA THR A 429 23.74 -1.24 13.12
C THR A 429 23.69 -2.75 13.31
N ALA A 430 22.56 -3.39 13.02
CA ALA A 430 22.27 -4.79 13.34
C ALA A 430 22.36 -5.09 14.85
N GLU A 431 22.12 -4.10 15.71
CA GLU A 431 22.08 -4.26 17.17
C GLU A 431 20.63 -4.52 17.65
N PRO A 432 20.37 -5.51 18.52
CA PRO A 432 19.08 -5.68 19.16
C PRO A 432 18.74 -4.47 20.04
N VAL A 433 17.63 -3.77 19.75
CA VAL A 433 17.28 -2.50 20.42
C VAL A 433 16.02 -2.56 21.27
N LYS A 434 15.06 -3.45 20.96
CA LYS A 434 13.86 -3.67 21.79
C LYS A 434 13.26 -5.06 21.58
N ASP A 435 12.33 -5.45 22.45
CA ASP A 435 11.64 -6.75 22.42
C ASP A 435 12.63 -7.93 22.33
N ILE A 436 13.72 -7.85 23.10
CA ILE A 436 14.86 -8.74 22.99
C ILE A 436 14.59 -10.05 23.72
N TRP A 437 14.51 -11.13 22.96
CA TRP A 437 14.42 -12.51 23.40
C TRP A 437 15.75 -13.23 23.14
N GLN A 438 16.54 -13.37 24.21
CA GLN A 438 17.82 -14.08 24.17
C GLN A 438 17.63 -15.58 23.91
N TYR A 439 18.66 -16.23 23.40
CA TYR A 439 18.64 -17.64 23.04
C TYR A 439 18.23 -18.51 24.23
N THR A 440 17.12 -19.22 24.01
CA THR A 440 16.62 -20.26 24.91
C THR A 440 16.67 -21.58 24.16
N PRO A 441 17.41 -22.59 24.65
CA PRO A 441 17.43 -23.90 24.02
C PRO A 441 16.01 -24.47 23.91
N ALA A 442 15.71 -25.07 22.75
CA ALA A 442 14.52 -25.90 22.58
C ALA A 442 14.68 -27.24 23.36
N GLU A 443 14.93 -27.17 24.67
CA GLU A 443 14.80 -28.32 25.55
C GLU A 443 13.31 -28.58 25.78
N SER A 444 12.80 -29.59 25.06
CA SER A 444 11.51 -30.24 25.29
C SER A 444 10.38 -29.28 25.66
N ILE A 445 9.57 -28.89 24.66
CA ILE A 445 8.15 -28.60 24.89
C ILE A 445 7.48 -29.93 25.28
N SER A 446 7.84 -30.47 26.44
CA SER A 446 7.17 -31.58 27.07
C SER A 446 6.04 -30.99 27.90
N GLY A 447 4.88 -30.89 27.26
CA GLY A 447 3.58 -30.79 27.92
C GLY A 447 3.28 -29.47 28.62
N THR A 448 2.77 -28.50 27.88
CA THR A 448 1.89 -27.47 28.45
C THR A 448 0.50 -27.56 27.80
N ALA A 449 -0.51 -27.40 28.66
CA ALA A 449 -1.80 -28.07 28.58
C ALA A 449 -2.93 -27.22 27.96
N VAL A 450 -2.60 -26.14 27.25
CA VAL A 450 -3.57 -25.43 26.40
C VAL A 450 -3.39 -26.00 25.00
N GLY A 451 -4.32 -26.84 24.57
CA GLY A 451 -4.20 -27.53 23.30
C GLY A 451 -4.19 -26.55 22.13
N ILE A 452 -3.13 -26.66 21.32
CA ILE A 452 -2.89 -25.83 20.16
C ILE A 452 -3.80 -26.30 19.02
N GLY A 453 -4.46 -25.36 18.33
CA GLY A 453 -5.50 -25.63 17.33
C GLY A 453 -6.84 -26.05 17.95
N GLU A 454 -7.08 -25.63 19.20
CA GLU A 454 -8.31 -25.88 19.94
C GLU A 454 -8.94 -24.56 20.38
N THR A 455 -10.27 -24.54 20.43
CA THR A 455 -11.05 -23.37 20.84
C THR A 455 -11.39 -23.48 22.32
N TRP A 456 -11.13 -22.38 23.05
CA TRP A 456 -11.36 -22.25 24.48
C TRP A 456 -12.40 -21.16 24.73
N ILE A 457 -13.46 -21.47 25.47
CA ILE A 457 -14.55 -20.52 25.75
C ILE A 457 -14.65 -20.28 27.25
N GLN A 458 -14.70 -19.01 27.64
CA GLN A 458 -14.84 -18.59 29.04
C GLN A 458 -16.18 -19.06 29.63
N GLU A 459 -16.15 -19.53 30.87
CA GLU A 459 -17.31 -20.00 31.62
C GLU A 459 -17.92 -18.87 32.47
N ASP A 460 -19.21 -19.02 32.80
CA ASP A 460 -19.92 -18.23 33.82
C ASP A 460 -19.93 -16.70 33.63
N VAL A 461 -19.85 -16.22 32.38
CA VAL A 461 -19.93 -14.80 32.02
C VAL A 461 -21.02 -14.53 30.97
N ASN A 462 -21.58 -13.32 30.96
CA ASN A 462 -22.69 -12.94 30.05
C ASN A 462 -22.26 -12.85 28.58
N ASP A 463 -21.01 -12.46 28.33
CA ASP A 463 -20.40 -12.40 27.00
C ASP A 463 -19.04 -13.11 27.05
N PRO A 464 -19.02 -14.45 26.87
CA PRO A 464 -17.81 -15.25 26.97
C PRO A 464 -16.73 -14.84 25.98
N LEU A 465 -15.49 -14.75 26.46
CA LEU A 465 -14.33 -14.63 25.60
C LEU A 465 -13.98 -16.00 25.01
N MET A 466 -13.68 -16.01 23.71
CA MET A 466 -13.14 -17.16 22.99
C MET A 466 -11.66 -16.94 22.72
N PHE A 467 -10.84 -17.99 22.90
CA PHE A 467 -9.45 -18.04 22.46
C PHE A 467 -9.23 -19.19 21.49
N GLU A 468 -8.40 -18.98 20.48
CA GLU A 468 -7.83 -20.02 19.64
C GLU A 468 -6.32 -19.80 19.51
N PHE A 469 -5.55 -20.74 20.07
CA PHE A 469 -4.09 -20.68 20.10
C PHE A 469 -3.52 -21.48 18.93
N GLN A 470 -2.67 -20.85 18.11
CA GLN A 470 -2.08 -21.44 16.92
C GLN A 470 -0.64 -21.91 17.15
N GLN A 471 -0.16 -22.81 16.29
CA GLN A 471 1.20 -23.38 16.37
C GLN A 471 2.30 -22.36 16.06
N ASP A 472 1.98 -21.30 15.32
CA ASP A 472 2.89 -20.23 14.91
C ASP A 472 3.06 -19.12 15.98
N GLY A 473 2.57 -19.36 17.20
CA GLY A 473 2.62 -18.42 18.32
C GLY A 473 1.57 -17.30 18.22
N THR A 474 0.60 -17.39 17.32
CA THR A 474 -0.54 -16.45 17.25
C THR A 474 -1.72 -16.92 18.10
N VAL A 475 -2.46 -15.97 18.66
CA VAL A 475 -3.72 -16.22 19.36
C VAL A 475 -4.82 -15.34 18.79
N PHE A 476 -5.91 -15.97 18.38
CA PHE A 476 -7.16 -15.30 18.05
C PHE A 476 -8.02 -15.18 19.31
N TYR A 477 -8.65 -14.02 19.52
CA TYR A 477 -9.62 -13.85 20.59
C TYR A 477 -10.74 -12.86 20.30
N MET A 478 -11.94 -13.16 20.79
CA MET A 478 -13.14 -12.32 20.62
C MET A 478 -14.20 -12.60 21.69
N PRO A 479 -15.05 -11.61 22.06
CA PRO A 479 -16.30 -11.87 22.77
C PRO A 479 -17.28 -12.63 21.87
N THR A 480 -17.91 -13.68 22.38
CA THR A 480 -18.74 -14.61 21.57
C THR A 480 -20.14 -14.12 21.28
N VAL A 481 -20.69 -13.24 22.12
CA VAL A 481 -22.08 -12.74 22.02
C VAL A 481 -22.12 -11.37 21.35
N SER A 482 -21.33 -10.41 21.83
CA SER A 482 -21.34 -9.05 21.25
C SER A 482 -20.64 -8.99 19.90
N ARG A 483 -19.59 -9.81 19.70
CA ARG A 483 -18.67 -9.74 18.55
C ARG A 483 -18.19 -8.32 18.24
N GLU A 484 -18.14 -7.46 19.27
CA GLU A 484 -17.82 -6.04 19.11
C GLU A 484 -16.37 -5.82 18.66
N ALA A 485 -15.46 -6.77 18.94
CA ALA A 485 -14.10 -6.75 18.46
C ALA A 485 -13.49 -8.16 18.34
N GLU A 486 -12.74 -8.38 17.25
CA GLU A 486 -12.00 -9.60 16.95
C GLU A 486 -10.51 -9.27 16.82
N TYR A 487 -9.64 -10.03 17.48
CA TYR A 487 -8.21 -9.74 17.54
C TYR A 487 -7.38 -10.98 17.23
N THR A 488 -6.28 -10.80 16.48
CA THR A 488 -5.23 -11.80 16.31
C THR A 488 -3.92 -11.19 16.75
N THR A 489 -3.28 -11.77 17.75
CA THR A 489 -2.05 -11.25 18.37
C THR A 489 -1.08 -12.38 18.66
N LYS A 490 -0.04 -12.15 19.45
CA LYS A 490 0.96 -13.17 19.83
C LYS A 490 0.75 -13.64 21.27
N TYR A 491 1.09 -14.90 21.52
CA TYR A 491 1.11 -15.47 22.86
C TYR A 491 2.37 -16.30 23.11
N ASN A 492 2.69 -16.51 24.39
CA ASN A 492 3.70 -17.47 24.83
C ASN A 492 3.21 -18.22 26.07
N ILE A 493 3.62 -19.48 26.24
CA ILE A 493 3.34 -20.28 27.44
C ILE A 493 4.65 -20.86 28.00
N GLU A 494 5.03 -20.41 29.18
CA GLU A 494 6.22 -20.90 29.89
C GLU A 494 5.90 -21.16 31.37
N ASN A 495 6.26 -22.34 31.89
CA ASN A 495 6.10 -22.67 33.30
C ASN A 495 4.68 -22.42 33.86
N ASP A 496 3.64 -22.82 33.11
CA ASP A 496 2.23 -22.57 33.41
C ASP A 496 1.86 -21.07 33.46
N ILE A 497 2.61 -20.20 32.79
CA ILE A 497 2.31 -18.78 32.61
C ILE A 497 2.01 -18.54 31.14
N LEU A 498 0.80 -18.09 30.84
CA LEU A 498 0.37 -17.63 29.53
C LEU A 498 0.54 -16.11 29.45
N THR A 499 1.33 -15.62 28.52
CA THR A 499 1.44 -14.19 28.20
C THR A 499 0.77 -13.92 26.86
N ILE A 500 -0.13 -12.94 26.80
CA ILE A 500 -0.84 -12.52 25.58
C ILE A 500 -0.52 -11.04 25.30
N GLN A 501 -0.24 -10.72 24.05
CA GLN A 501 -0.09 -9.34 23.57
C GLN A 501 -1.46 -8.72 23.31
N LEU A 502 -2.11 -8.15 24.33
CA LEU A 502 -3.47 -7.63 24.21
C LEU A 502 -3.51 -6.30 23.47
N VAL A 503 -4.43 -6.17 22.50
CA VAL A 503 -4.64 -4.93 21.74
C VAL A 503 -5.16 -3.80 22.63
N GLU A 504 -4.58 -2.62 22.45
CA GLU A 504 -5.00 -1.38 23.10
C GLU A 504 -6.34 -0.87 22.56
N ILE A 505 -7.13 -0.18 23.39
CA ILE A 505 -8.36 0.46 22.92
C ILE A 505 -8.00 1.56 21.92
N GLY A 506 -8.53 1.45 20.70
CA GLY A 506 -8.18 2.32 19.56
C GLY A 506 -7.17 1.70 18.58
N ALA A 507 -6.72 0.45 18.83
CA ALA A 507 -5.83 -0.32 17.97
C ALA A 507 -4.46 0.35 17.68
N THR A 508 -3.95 1.11 18.63
CA THR A 508 -2.67 1.85 18.53
C THR A 508 -1.44 1.03 18.90
N GLY A 509 -1.61 -0.21 19.39
CA GLY A 509 -0.53 -1.06 19.86
C GLY A 509 -1.02 -2.29 20.63
N VAL A 510 -0.09 -2.98 21.28
CA VAL A 510 -0.35 -4.14 22.14
C VAL A 510 0.37 -4.01 23.48
N VAL A 511 -0.21 -4.60 24.53
CA VAL A 511 0.36 -4.65 25.88
C VAL A 511 0.48 -6.11 26.34
N PRO A 512 1.66 -6.57 26.76
CA PRO A 512 1.84 -7.94 27.24
C PRO A 512 1.18 -8.13 28.61
N VAL A 513 0.28 -9.10 28.72
CA VAL A 513 -0.40 -9.44 29.97
C VAL A 513 -0.26 -10.92 30.27
N SER A 514 0.15 -11.24 31.50
CA SER A 514 0.46 -12.60 31.93
C SER A 514 -0.59 -13.18 32.87
N TYR A 515 -0.91 -14.46 32.66
CA TYR A 515 -1.90 -15.23 33.39
C TYR A 515 -1.28 -16.53 33.88
N LYS A 516 -1.47 -16.85 35.15
CA LYS A 516 -1.14 -18.16 35.69
C LYS A 516 -2.22 -19.16 35.27
N LEU A 517 -1.79 -20.29 34.74
CA LEU A 517 -2.65 -21.39 34.33
C LEU A 517 -2.86 -22.37 35.49
N SER A 518 -4.08 -22.88 35.61
CA SER A 518 -4.40 -24.00 36.50
C SER A 518 -5.37 -24.94 35.81
N TYR A 519 -5.07 -26.23 35.81
CA TYR A 519 -5.80 -27.22 35.01
C TYR A 519 -6.74 -28.04 35.86
N ASP A 520 -7.91 -28.34 35.32
CA ASP A 520 -8.85 -29.31 35.87
C ASP A 520 -9.25 -30.29 34.75
N ASN A 521 -9.09 -31.58 35.04
CA ASN A 521 -9.45 -32.69 34.16
C ASN A 521 -10.31 -33.71 34.91
N SER A 522 -11.06 -33.25 35.91
CA SER A 522 -12.08 -34.07 36.55
C SER A 522 -13.22 -34.36 35.56
N ASP A 523 -13.69 -35.61 35.54
CA ASP A 523 -14.84 -36.08 34.75
C ASP A 523 -14.72 -36.05 33.21
N GLY A 524 -13.51 -35.89 32.66
CA GLY A 524 -13.28 -35.97 31.20
C GLY A 524 -13.53 -34.66 30.45
N ASN A 525 -13.80 -33.56 31.16
CA ASN A 525 -13.85 -32.20 30.61
C ASN A 525 -12.53 -31.48 30.92
N TYR A 526 -11.80 -31.10 29.88
CA TYR A 526 -10.54 -30.38 30.02
C TYR A 526 -10.82 -28.89 30.20
N ARG A 527 -10.50 -28.37 31.39
CA ARG A 527 -10.68 -26.95 31.72
C ARG A 527 -9.36 -26.33 32.15
N VAL A 528 -9.18 -25.06 31.78
CA VAL A 528 -8.06 -24.24 32.22
C VAL A 528 -8.59 -22.99 32.91
N ARG A 529 -7.96 -22.62 34.01
CA ARG A 529 -8.22 -21.37 34.72
C ARG A 529 -7.10 -20.40 34.45
N LEU A 530 -7.45 -19.18 34.06
CA LEU A 530 -6.52 -18.06 33.92
C LEU A 530 -6.66 -17.17 35.16
N GLU A 531 -5.55 -16.97 35.87
CA GLU A 531 -5.46 -16.02 36.99
C GLU A 531 -4.50 -14.89 36.62
N LEU A 532 -4.98 -13.64 36.58
CA LEU A 532 -4.15 -12.49 36.23
C LEU A 532 -2.94 -12.38 37.17
N ILE A 533 -1.75 -12.39 36.59
CA ILE A 533 -0.51 -12.05 37.30
C ILE A 533 -0.42 -10.53 37.31
N LYS A 534 -0.18 -9.97 38.50
CA LYS A 534 -0.04 -8.52 38.65
C LYS A 534 1.07 -8.03 37.69
N PRO A 535 0.80 -7.05 36.81
CA PRO A 535 1.79 -6.54 35.88
C PRO A 535 3.04 -6.02 36.62
N GLU A 536 4.20 -6.16 35.98
CA GLU A 536 5.44 -5.55 36.46
C GLU A 536 5.33 -4.02 36.43
N LYS A 537 6.20 -3.32 37.17
CA LYS A 537 6.06 -1.86 37.39
C LYS A 537 6.18 -1.01 36.12
N ASP A 538 6.79 -1.58 35.10
CA ASP A 538 7.12 -1.01 33.80
C ASP A 538 6.11 -1.39 32.70
N VAL A 539 5.16 -2.28 32.97
CA VAL A 539 4.07 -2.60 32.04
C VAL A 539 2.88 -1.67 32.31
N ASP A 540 2.65 -0.71 31.42
CA ASP A 540 1.50 0.20 31.51
C ASP A 540 0.21 -0.42 30.97
N VAL A 541 -0.49 -1.16 31.84
CA VAL A 541 -1.79 -1.75 31.53
C VAL A 541 -2.94 -0.73 31.52
N SER A 542 -2.72 0.55 31.86
CA SER A 542 -3.81 1.54 31.86
C SER A 542 -4.40 1.77 30.46
N ARG A 543 -3.60 1.51 29.42
CA ARG A 543 -3.96 1.55 27.99
C ARG A 543 -4.98 0.49 27.58
N LEU A 544 -5.16 -0.54 28.42
CA LEU A 544 -6.13 -1.61 28.21
C LEU A 544 -7.50 -1.29 28.82
N TYR A 545 -7.63 -0.23 29.62
CA TYR A 545 -8.90 0.21 30.23
C TYR A 545 -9.70 -0.91 30.94
N GLY A 546 -9.00 -1.86 31.57
CA GLY A 546 -9.63 -2.96 32.28
C GLY A 546 -9.90 -4.21 31.43
N TRP A 547 -9.52 -4.21 30.15
CA TRP A 547 -9.61 -5.38 29.28
C TRP A 547 -8.83 -6.59 29.84
N GLU A 548 -7.70 -6.35 30.49
CA GLU A 548 -6.92 -7.38 31.17
C GLU A 548 -7.66 -8.10 32.30
N SER A 549 -8.70 -7.44 32.84
CA SER A 549 -9.47 -7.90 34.00
C SER A 549 -10.71 -8.73 33.66
N VAL A 550 -11.13 -8.75 32.38
CA VAL A 550 -12.23 -9.62 31.90
C VAL A 550 -11.75 -11.00 31.49
N ILE A 551 -10.46 -11.18 31.20
CA ILE A 551 -9.86 -12.45 30.78
C ILE A 551 -9.79 -13.52 31.90
N PRO A 552 -9.53 -13.18 33.18
CA PRO A 552 -9.47 -14.18 34.24
C PRO A 552 -10.76 -14.98 34.40
N GLY A 553 -10.65 -16.30 34.57
CA GLY A 553 -11.81 -17.17 34.64
C GLY A 553 -11.49 -18.62 34.29
N TRP A 554 -12.52 -19.46 34.30
CA TRP A 554 -12.45 -20.82 33.77
C TRP A 554 -12.75 -20.81 32.28
N TYR A 555 -12.03 -21.65 31.53
CA TYR A 555 -12.23 -21.86 30.10
C TYR A 555 -12.41 -23.35 29.84
N SER A 556 -13.48 -23.66 29.13
CA SER A 556 -13.77 -25.00 28.65
C SER A 556 -13.28 -25.16 27.21
N ARG A 557 -12.65 -26.30 26.95
CA ARG A 557 -12.30 -26.72 25.59
C ARG A 557 -13.56 -27.12 24.82
N THR A 558 -13.79 -26.49 23.68
CA THR A 558 -14.74 -26.97 22.68
C THR A 558 -13.94 -27.66 21.56
N GLY A 559 -14.27 -28.91 21.21
CA GLY A 559 -13.45 -29.74 20.28
C GLY A 559 -13.15 -29.08 18.92
N LYS A 560 -12.16 -29.65 18.19
CA LYS A 560 -11.67 -29.16 16.87
C LYS A 560 -12.80 -28.63 15.99
N GLY A 561 -12.73 -27.34 15.66
CA GLY A 561 -13.43 -26.65 14.58
C GLY A 561 -14.85 -27.14 14.27
N ILE A 562 -15.86 -26.52 14.88
CA ILE A 562 -17.24 -26.59 14.36
C ILE A 562 -17.33 -25.70 13.13
N LEU A 563 -16.69 -26.09 12.03
CA LEU A 563 -17.03 -25.74 10.65
C LEU A 563 -16.49 -26.84 9.71
N SER A 564 -16.80 -28.11 10.02
CA SER A 564 -16.71 -29.21 9.05
C SER A 564 -18.02 -30.01 9.02
N ASN A 565 -18.78 -29.76 7.95
CA ASN A 565 -19.80 -30.58 7.29
C ASN A 565 -21.17 -30.86 7.94
N SER A 566 -22.20 -30.29 7.31
CA SER A 566 -23.43 -30.97 6.84
C SER A 566 -23.86 -30.22 5.58
N GLU A 567 -23.96 -30.80 4.39
CA GLU A 567 -24.97 -31.76 3.89
C GLU A 567 -24.33 -32.52 2.71
N GLU A 568 -24.41 -33.86 2.58
CA GLU A 568 -25.55 -34.65 2.05
C GLU A 568 -26.30 -34.06 0.85
#